data_AF-S3HR69-F1
#
_entry.id   AF-S3HR69-F1
#
_cell.length_a   1.000
_cell.length_b   1.000
_cell.length_c   1.000
_cell.angle_alpha   90.00
_cell.angle_beta   90.00
_cell.angle_gamma   90.00
#
_symmetry.space_group_name_H-M   'P 1'
#
loop_
_entity.id
_entity.type
_entity.pdbx_description
1 polymer ?
#
loop_
_entity_poly.entity_id
_entity_poly.type
_entity_poly.pdbx_seq_one_letter_code
_entity_poly.pdbx_strand_id
1 'polypeptide(L)'
;MRRLVAALAACLGAASPSFAESPTSGFVRLHAIDLLERALTQEQQTKLQLVAYQTAIADVCLGFTLDDAKMGKAFEALAPADAAKMSDAQKDYHDKHILVIYGILVGGELAALSDDPSEACAAAEKVKADPDFADQVVWQ
;
A
#
# COMPACT_ATOMS: atom_id res chain seq x y z
N MET A 1 -60.06 -12.32 16.33
CA MET A 1 -58.88 -12.36 17.23
C MET A 1 -57.67 -11.90 16.45
N ARG A 2 -57.12 -10.72 16.78
CA ARG A 2 -55.90 -10.15 16.19
C ARG A 2 -54.69 -10.96 16.63
N ARG A 3 -53.84 -11.38 15.69
CA ARG A 3 -52.46 -11.81 15.99
C ARG A 3 -51.51 -10.90 15.23
N LEU A 4 -50.82 -10.06 16.01
CA LEU A 4 -49.61 -9.35 15.62
C LEU A 4 -48.52 -10.38 15.35
N VAL A 5 -47.84 -10.29 14.20
CA VAL A 5 -46.55 -10.96 13.98
C VAL A 5 -45.52 -9.87 13.74
N ALA A 6 -44.56 -9.82 14.66
CA ALA A 6 -43.49 -8.85 14.75
C ALA A 6 -42.53 -8.97 13.55
N ALA A 7 -42.17 -7.83 12.98
CA ALA A 7 -41.09 -7.71 12.02
C ALA A 7 -39.74 -7.86 12.75
N LEU A 8 -39.04 -8.97 12.51
CA LEU A 8 -37.60 -9.07 12.79
C LEU A 8 -36.85 -8.28 11.71
N ALA A 9 -36.44 -7.05 12.04
CA ALA A 9 -35.45 -6.33 11.26
C ALA A 9 -34.08 -6.98 11.51
N ALA A 10 -33.61 -7.79 10.56
CA ALA A 10 -32.24 -8.27 10.54
C ALA A 10 -31.31 -7.09 10.21
N CYS A 11 -30.68 -6.53 11.24
CA CYS A 11 -29.54 -5.64 11.05
C CYS A 11 -28.39 -6.48 10.48
N LEU A 12 -28.27 -6.52 9.16
CA LEU A 12 -27.05 -6.92 8.47
C LEU A 12 -25.98 -5.87 8.82
N GLY A 13 -25.26 -6.14 9.91
CA GLY A 13 -24.03 -5.44 10.23
C GLY A 13 -23.08 -5.63 9.06
N ALA A 14 -22.66 -4.51 8.47
CA ALA A 14 -21.54 -4.48 7.55
C ALA A 14 -20.31 -5.04 8.29
N ALA A 15 -19.97 -6.30 8.01
CA ALA A 15 -18.67 -6.82 8.37
C ALA A 15 -17.66 -6.09 7.49
N SER A 16 -16.97 -5.10 8.06
CA SER A 16 -15.75 -4.58 7.45
C SER A 16 -14.84 -5.77 7.14
N PRO A 17 -14.20 -5.84 5.96
CA PRO A 17 -13.19 -6.85 5.71
C PRO A 17 -12.11 -6.69 6.78
N SER A 18 -12.07 -7.64 7.70
CA SER A 18 -10.98 -7.81 8.63
C SER A 18 -9.81 -8.28 7.78
N PHE A 19 -8.91 -7.36 7.43
CA PHE A 19 -7.60 -7.74 6.89
C PHE A 19 -6.94 -8.61 7.96
N ALA A 20 -6.99 -9.92 7.75
CA ALA A 20 -6.36 -10.89 8.63
C ALA A 20 -4.88 -10.50 8.72
N GLU A 21 -4.48 -10.11 9.92
CA GLU A 21 -3.12 -9.72 10.26
C GLU A 21 -2.22 -10.94 10.04
N SER A 22 -1.41 -10.93 8.98
CA SER A 22 -0.40 -11.97 8.80
C SER A 22 0.75 -11.68 9.77
N PRO A 23 1.05 -12.53 10.79
CA PRO A 23 1.69 -12.05 12.01
C PRO A 23 3.22 -11.84 11.98
N THR A 24 3.87 -11.71 10.82
CA THR A 24 5.34 -11.58 10.76
C THR A 24 5.85 -10.39 9.95
N SER A 25 5.12 -9.91 8.93
CA SER A 25 5.53 -8.73 8.13
C SER A 25 5.13 -7.39 8.76
N GLY A 26 4.13 -7.40 9.66
CA GLY A 26 3.64 -6.20 10.32
C GLY A 26 4.73 -5.43 11.08
N PHE A 27 5.70 -6.13 11.68
CA PHE A 27 6.80 -5.50 12.40
C PHE A 27 7.70 -4.65 11.48
N VAL A 28 8.12 -5.20 10.33
CA VAL A 28 8.99 -4.50 9.38
C VAL A 28 8.28 -3.26 8.84
N ARG A 29 6.99 -3.39 8.51
CA ARG A 29 6.15 -2.27 8.06
C ARG A 29 6.05 -1.17 9.11
N LEU A 30 5.74 -1.52 10.35
CA LEU A 30 5.63 -0.56 11.46
C LEU A 30 6.97 0.14 11.71
N HIS A 31 8.08 -0.62 11.71
CA HIS A 31 9.41 -0.06 11.85
C HIS A 31 9.77 0.91 10.72
N ALA A 32 9.48 0.56 9.47
CA ALA A 32 9.69 1.44 8.32
C ALA A 32 8.86 2.73 8.41
N ILE A 33 7.63 2.66 8.91
CA ILE A 33 6.79 3.84 9.14
C ILE A 33 7.37 4.73 10.25
N ASP A 34 7.87 4.14 11.34
CA ASP A 34 8.52 4.90 12.42
C ASP A 34 9.75 5.66 11.91
N LEU A 35 10.54 5.03 11.02
CA LEU A 35 11.71 5.66 10.38
C LEU A 35 11.36 6.84 9.47
N LEU A 36 10.09 6.99 9.06
CA LEU A 36 9.68 8.16 8.27
C LEU A 36 9.74 9.44 9.10
N GLU A 37 9.77 9.39 10.44
CA GLU A 37 10.00 10.56 11.32
C GLU A 37 9.12 11.79 10.99
N ARG A 38 7.90 11.59 10.46
CA ARG A 38 6.99 12.64 9.95
C ARG A 38 7.46 13.35 8.68
N ALA A 39 8.43 12.82 7.94
CA ALA A 39 8.84 13.28 6.61
C ALA A 39 7.71 13.19 5.58
N LEU A 40 6.77 12.27 5.77
CA LEU A 40 5.60 12.07 4.91
C LEU A 40 4.29 12.29 5.67
N THR A 41 3.30 12.86 4.97
CA THR A 41 1.90 12.87 5.43
C THR A 41 1.31 11.46 5.47
N GLN A 42 0.18 11.25 6.14
CA GLN A 42 -0.45 9.93 6.20
C GLN A 42 -0.84 9.40 4.81
N GLU A 43 -1.28 10.28 3.90
CA GLU A 43 -1.61 9.91 2.52
C GLU A 43 -0.35 9.46 1.75
N GLN A 44 0.76 10.20 1.90
CA GLN A 44 2.03 9.83 1.29
C GLN A 44 2.60 8.52 1.86
N GLN A 45 2.44 8.28 3.17
CA GLN A 45 2.82 7.01 3.79
C GLN A 45 2.02 5.83 3.21
N THR A 46 0.71 6.01 3.02
CA THR A 46 -0.14 5.01 2.37
C THR A 46 0.29 4.77 0.93
N LYS A 47 0.58 5.84 0.17
CA LYS A 47 1.07 5.74 -1.21
C LYS A 47 2.39 4.97 -1.28
N LEU A 48 3.36 5.28 -0.40
CA LEU A 48 4.65 4.58 -0.33
C LEU A 48 4.49 3.09 -0.05
N GLN A 49 3.65 2.72 0.93
CA GLN A 49 3.33 1.32 1.24
C GLN A 49 2.66 0.61 0.06
N LEU A 50 1.70 1.25 -0.60
CA LEU A 50 1.04 0.69 -1.78
C LEU A 50 2.03 0.46 -2.93
N VAL A 51 2.94 1.39 -3.19
CA VAL A 51 3.97 1.23 -4.24
C VAL A 51 4.93 0.09 -3.88
N ALA A 52 5.32 -0.04 -2.61
CA ALA A 52 6.16 -1.13 -2.15
C ALA A 52 5.50 -2.51 -2.33
N TYR A 53 4.23 -2.65 -1.92
CA TYR A 53 3.45 -3.86 -2.15
C TYR A 53 3.36 -4.21 -3.65
N GLN A 54 3.05 -3.21 -4.49
CA GLN A 54 2.92 -3.44 -5.92
C GLN A 54 4.23 -3.82 -6.61
N THR A 55 5.36 -3.33 -6.09
CA THR A 55 6.70 -3.74 -6.52
C THR A 55 6.96 -5.19 -6.15
N ALA A 56 6.68 -5.59 -4.91
CA ALA A 56 6.83 -6.98 -4.48
C ALA A 56 5.95 -7.93 -5.32
N ILE A 57 4.72 -7.53 -5.64
CA ILE A 57 3.84 -8.29 -6.55
C ILE A 57 4.45 -8.42 -7.95
N ALA A 58 5.02 -7.35 -8.51
CA ALA A 58 5.67 -7.42 -9.83
C ALA A 58 6.88 -8.38 -9.85
N ASP A 59 7.54 -8.58 -8.71
CA ASP A 59 8.66 -9.51 -8.59
C ASP A 59 8.22 -10.98 -8.44
N VAL A 60 7.08 -11.25 -7.80
CA VAL A 60 6.67 -12.64 -7.46
C VAL A 60 5.49 -13.18 -8.28
N CYS A 61 4.69 -12.31 -8.91
CA CYS A 61 3.50 -12.69 -9.66
C CYS A 61 3.73 -12.57 -11.17
N LEU A 62 3.48 -13.65 -11.91
CA LEU A 62 3.53 -13.63 -13.38
C LEU A 62 2.49 -12.66 -13.95
N GLY A 63 2.87 -11.91 -15.00
CA GLY A 63 1.96 -10.98 -15.68
C GLY A 63 1.88 -9.58 -15.06
N PHE A 64 2.61 -9.34 -13.98
CA PHE A 64 2.78 -8.02 -13.40
C PHE A 64 4.11 -7.41 -13.86
N THR A 65 4.06 -6.17 -14.31
CA THR A 65 5.25 -5.40 -14.69
C THR A 65 5.01 -3.96 -14.28
N LEU A 66 6.02 -3.33 -13.70
CA LEU A 66 5.95 -1.93 -13.30
C LEU A 66 5.91 -1.02 -14.54
N ASP A 67 5.08 0.01 -14.47
CA ASP A 67 5.08 1.13 -15.39
C ASP A 67 5.99 2.23 -14.84
N ASP A 68 7.14 2.44 -15.49
CA ASP A 68 8.15 3.42 -15.07
C ASP A 68 7.58 4.84 -14.93
N ALA A 69 6.63 5.23 -15.80
CA ALA A 69 6.03 6.55 -15.74
C ALA A 69 5.06 6.69 -14.55
N LYS A 70 4.29 5.65 -14.25
CA LYS A 70 3.43 5.61 -13.04
C LYS A 70 4.27 5.56 -11.77
N MET A 71 5.37 4.79 -11.77
CA MET A 71 6.33 4.75 -10.67
C MET A 71 6.94 6.13 -10.42
N GLY A 72 7.43 6.80 -11.48
CA GLY A 72 7.97 8.17 -11.38
C GLY A 72 6.98 9.14 -10.76
N LYS A 73 5.73 9.18 -11.26
CA LYS A 73 4.66 10.01 -10.70
C LYS A 73 4.33 9.66 -9.24
N ALA A 74 4.38 8.38 -8.88
CA ALA A 74 4.13 7.97 -7.51
C ALA A 74 5.21 8.51 -6.57
N PHE A 75 6.48 8.52 -6.97
CA PHE A 75 7.57 9.10 -6.19
C PHE A 75 7.54 10.63 -6.18
N GLU A 76 7.17 11.29 -7.27
CA GLU A 76 6.95 12.75 -7.31
C GLU A 76 5.89 13.18 -6.28
N ALA A 77 4.83 12.38 -6.08
CA ALA A 77 3.81 12.63 -5.07
C ALA A 77 4.31 12.50 -3.61
N LEU A 78 5.51 11.94 -3.40
CA LEU A 78 6.17 11.83 -2.09
C LEU A 78 7.09 13.02 -1.81
N ALA A 79 7.10 14.05 -2.67
CA ALA A 79 7.85 15.27 -2.41
C ALA A 79 7.43 15.91 -1.07
N PRO A 80 8.36 16.56 -0.35
CA PRO A 80 8.05 17.24 0.90
C PRO A 80 6.98 18.32 0.71
N ALA A 81 6.00 18.39 1.62
CA ALA A 81 4.92 19.37 1.55
C ALA A 81 5.42 20.84 1.56
N ASP A 82 6.58 21.09 2.16
CA ASP A 82 7.23 22.40 2.26
C ASP A 82 8.57 22.46 1.50
N ALA A 83 8.71 21.69 0.42
CA ALA A 83 9.94 21.62 -0.38
C ALA A 83 10.49 22.99 -0.80
N ALA A 84 9.64 24.00 -1.02
CA ALA A 84 10.06 25.37 -1.34
C ALA A 84 10.88 26.07 -0.24
N LYS A 85 10.79 25.60 1.02
CA LYS A 85 11.51 26.13 2.17
C LYS A 85 12.77 25.32 2.50
N MET A 86 12.98 24.20 1.81
CA MET A 86 14.12 23.31 2.02
C MET A 86 15.29 23.69 1.12
N SER A 87 16.50 23.62 1.67
CA SER A 87 17.73 23.62 0.88
C SER A 87 17.82 22.37 0.00
N ASP A 88 18.65 22.43 -1.03
CA ASP A 88 18.83 21.28 -1.93
C ASP A 88 19.41 20.06 -1.21
N ALA A 89 20.28 20.25 -0.21
CA ALA A 89 20.79 19.17 0.61
C ALA A 89 19.70 18.48 1.45
N GLN A 90 18.70 19.23 1.91
CA GLN A 90 17.57 18.65 2.66
C GLN A 90 16.63 17.86 1.74
N LYS A 91 16.42 18.33 0.51
CA LYS A 91 15.64 17.59 -0.50
C LYS A 91 16.34 16.30 -0.91
N ASP A 92 17.65 16.37 -1.17
CA ASP A 92 18.47 15.21 -1.48
C ASP A 92 18.48 14.18 -0.33
N TYR A 93 18.57 14.66 0.93
CA TYR A 93 18.41 13.79 2.09
C TYR A 93 17.02 13.13 2.11
N HIS A 94 15.95 13.90 1.92
CA HIS A 94 14.58 13.38 1.88
C HIS A 94 14.44 12.29 0.82
N ASP A 95 14.83 12.55 -0.42
CA ASP A 95 14.68 11.59 -1.52
C ASP A 95 15.43 10.28 -1.22
N LYS A 96 16.67 10.37 -0.71
CA LYS A 96 17.45 9.20 -0.30
C LYS A 96 16.82 8.46 0.87
N HIS A 97 16.31 9.18 1.86
CA HIS A 97 15.66 8.61 3.04
C HIS A 97 14.38 7.85 2.65
N ILE A 98 13.56 8.43 1.77
CA ILE A 98 12.38 7.78 1.21
C ILE A 98 12.75 6.52 0.43
N LEU A 99 13.81 6.56 -0.39
CA LEU A 99 14.28 5.37 -1.12
C LEU A 99 14.76 4.23 -0.22
N VAL A 100 15.45 4.55 0.89
CA VAL A 100 15.86 3.54 1.87
C VAL A 100 14.64 2.88 2.51
N ILE A 101 13.67 3.69 2.94
CA ILE A 101 12.46 3.19 3.59
C ILE A 101 11.58 2.39 2.62
N TYR A 102 11.47 2.86 1.38
CA TYR A 102 10.86 2.11 0.28
C TYR A 102 11.47 0.71 0.15
N GLY A 103 12.81 0.61 0.11
CA GLY A 103 13.50 -0.67 0.03
C GLY A 103 13.20 -1.60 1.22
N ILE A 104 13.12 -1.05 2.43
CA ILE A 104 12.74 -1.82 3.64
C ILE A 104 11.31 -2.37 3.49
N LEU A 105 10.37 -1.53 3.02
CA LEU A 105 8.99 -1.94 2.79
C LEU A 105 8.90 -3.05 1.74
N VAL A 106 9.56 -2.89 0.58
CA VAL A 106 9.59 -3.91 -0.48
C VAL A 106 10.15 -5.23 0.05
N GLY A 107 11.27 -5.18 0.78
CA GLY A 107 11.84 -6.39 1.40
C GLY A 107 10.90 -7.05 2.42
N GLY A 108 10.16 -6.26 3.19
CA GLY A 108 9.15 -6.75 4.12
C GLY A 108 7.98 -7.45 3.41
N GLU A 109 7.49 -6.88 2.31
CA GLU A 109 6.44 -7.48 1.48
C GLU A 109 6.93 -8.76 0.79
N LEU A 110 8.13 -8.76 0.21
CA LEU A 110 8.73 -9.97 -0.39
C LEU A 110 8.90 -11.10 0.64
N ALA A 111 9.33 -10.77 1.87
CA ALA A 111 9.42 -11.74 2.94
C ALA A 111 8.04 -12.26 3.39
N ALA A 112 6.99 -11.43 3.32
CA ALA A 112 5.62 -11.85 3.61
C ALA A 112 5.07 -12.83 2.56
N LEU A 113 5.49 -12.65 1.31
CA LEU A 113 5.04 -13.39 0.15
C LEU A 113 5.91 -14.63 -0.17
N SER A 114 6.99 -14.87 0.58
CA SER A 114 8.02 -15.84 0.20
C SER A 114 7.54 -17.30 0.21
N ASP A 115 6.58 -17.63 1.07
CA ASP A 115 6.15 -19.01 1.27
C ASP A 115 5.08 -19.44 0.24
N ASP A 116 4.09 -18.58 0.01
CA ASP A 116 3.05 -18.77 -1.01
C ASP A 116 2.46 -17.41 -1.44
N PRO A 117 2.81 -16.91 -2.63
CA PRO A 117 2.27 -15.64 -3.13
C PRO A 117 0.89 -15.79 -3.80
N SER A 118 0.33 -17.00 -3.93
CA SER A 118 -0.82 -17.25 -4.80
C SER A 118 -2.07 -16.43 -4.46
N GLU A 119 -2.41 -16.30 -3.18
CA GLU A 119 -3.54 -15.48 -2.73
C GLU A 119 -3.31 -13.99 -3.03
N ALA A 120 -2.08 -13.50 -2.81
CA ALA A 120 -1.71 -12.13 -3.07
C ALA A 120 -1.71 -11.82 -4.58
N CYS A 121 -1.23 -12.72 -5.42
CA CYS A 121 -1.31 -12.59 -6.88
C CYS A 121 -2.76 -12.57 -7.35
N ALA A 122 -3.63 -13.44 -6.81
CA ALA A 122 -5.05 -13.46 -7.15
C ALA A 122 -5.78 -12.18 -6.71
N ALA A 123 -5.38 -11.59 -5.58
CA ALA A 123 -5.89 -10.29 -5.13
C ALA A 123 -5.40 -9.15 -6.05
N ALA A 124 -4.12 -9.16 -6.42
CA ALA A 124 -3.53 -8.18 -7.32
C ALA A 124 -4.21 -8.18 -8.69
N GLU A 125 -4.58 -9.34 -9.24
CA GLU A 125 -5.32 -9.44 -10.50
C GLU A 125 -6.69 -8.75 -10.42
N LYS A 126 -7.40 -8.92 -9.29
CA LYS A 126 -8.68 -8.24 -9.07
C LYS A 126 -8.50 -6.72 -9.00
N VAL A 127 -7.45 -6.25 -8.30
CA VAL A 127 -7.13 -4.82 -8.21
C VAL A 127 -6.74 -4.25 -9.57
N LYS A 128 -5.93 -4.98 -10.36
CA LYS A 128 -5.52 -4.57 -11.71
C LYS A 128 -6.71 -4.43 -12.66
N ALA A 129 -7.73 -5.27 -12.51
CA ALA A 129 -8.95 -5.24 -13.31
C ALA A 129 -10.01 -4.23 -12.82
N ASP A 130 -9.82 -3.62 -11.65
CA ASP A 130 -10.79 -2.73 -11.03
C ASP A 130 -10.56 -1.27 -11.48
N PRO A 131 -11.50 -0.63 -12.21
CA PRO A 131 -11.34 0.74 -12.67
C PRO A 131 -11.25 1.76 -11.53
N ASP A 132 -11.79 1.46 -10.33
CA ASP A 132 -11.73 2.36 -9.18
C ASP A 132 -10.30 2.46 -8.59
N PHE A 133 -9.42 1.52 -8.95
CA PHE A 133 -8.02 1.49 -8.53
C PHE A 133 -7.04 1.86 -9.65
N ALA A 134 -7.52 2.18 -10.86
CA ALA A 134 -6.68 2.44 -12.02
C ALA A 134 -5.63 3.55 -11.80
N ASP A 135 -5.98 4.59 -11.02
CA ASP A 135 -5.09 5.71 -10.68
C ASP A 135 -4.12 5.41 -9.52
N GLN A 136 -4.35 4.31 -8.80
CA GLN A 136 -3.55 3.90 -7.65
C GLN A 136 -2.51 2.84 -8.02
N VAL A 137 -2.77 2.08 -9.09
CA VAL A 137 -1.85 1.04 -9.54
C VAL A 137 -0.67 1.59 -10.34
N VAL A 138 0.50 0.99 -10.16
CA VAL A 138 1.75 1.30 -10.88
C VAL A 138 2.14 0.20 -11.86
N TRP A 139 1.25 -0.75 -12.14
CA TRP A 139 1.46 -1.81 -13.13
C TRP A 139 1.04 -1.39 -14.55
N GLN A 140 1.58 -2.11 -15.55
CA GLN A 140 1.18 -2.10 -16.96
C GLN A 140 0.04 -3.09 -17.25
#